data_AF-A0A947CCB3-F1
#
_entry.id   AF-A0A947CCB3-F1
#
_cell.length_a   1.000
_cell.length_b   1.000
_cell.length_c   1.000
_cell.angle_alpha   90.00
_cell.angle_beta   90.00
_cell.angle_gamma   90.00
#
_symmetry.space_group_name_H-M   'P 1'
#
loop_
_entity.id
_entity.type
_entity.pdbx_description
1 polymer ?
#
loop_
_entity_poly.entity_id
_entity_poly.type
_entity_poly.pdbx_seq_one_letter_code
_entity_poly.pdbx_strand_id
1 'polypeptide(L)'
;MTMHQIVLIPGDGIGPEVAAATTRVLQAAEAPLRWVEHHAGVAALETLGEVLPEATLDAVREHGLALKGPCTTPVGKGFTSVNVQLRKRLDLYAAVRP
;
A
#
# COMPACT_ATOMS: atom_id res chain seq x y z
N MET A 1 5.09 19.15 16.13
CA MET A 1 4.14 18.56 15.17
C MET A 1 3.78 17.16 15.65
N THR A 2 2.54 16.73 15.47
CA THR A 2 2.11 15.36 15.83
C THR A 2 2.70 14.36 14.84
N MET A 3 3.22 13.24 15.35
CA MET A 3 3.70 12.13 14.53
C MET A 3 2.49 11.40 13.92
N HIS A 4 2.48 11.20 12.60
CA HIS A 4 1.45 10.46 11.89
C HIS A 4 1.93 9.03 11.58
N GLN A 5 1.19 8.03 12.02
CA GLN A 5 1.41 6.65 11.60
C GLN A 5 0.76 6.44 10.23
N ILE A 6 1.55 5.95 9.27
CA ILE A 6 1.09 5.73 7.89
C ILE A 6 1.42 4.30 7.49
N VAL A 7 0.43 3.62 6.92
CA VAL A 7 0.67 2.29 6.36
C VAL A 7 1.49 2.42 5.08
N LEU A 8 2.63 1.75 5.03
CA LEU A 8 3.45 1.65 3.83
C LEU A 8 3.24 0.28 3.18
N ILE A 9 2.78 0.27 1.93
CA ILE A 9 2.67 -0.93 1.10
C ILE A 9 3.61 -0.77 -0.09
N PRO A 10 4.84 -1.34 -0.04
CA PRO A 10 5.83 -1.16 -1.11
C PRO A 10 5.33 -1.62 -2.49
N GLY A 11 4.49 -2.66 -2.53
CA GLY A 11 3.91 -3.19 -3.76
C GLY A 11 4.85 -4.12 -4.51
N ASP A 12 4.65 -4.23 -5.82
CA ASP A 12 5.29 -5.21 -6.71
C ASP A 12 6.08 -4.52 -7.84
N GLY A 13 6.95 -5.28 -8.52
CA GLY A 13 7.73 -4.78 -9.65
C GLY A 13 8.63 -3.61 -9.23
N ILE A 14 8.48 -2.44 -9.86
CA ILE A 14 9.21 -1.22 -9.48
C ILE A 14 8.72 -0.59 -8.16
N GLY A 15 7.65 -1.12 -7.56
CA GLY A 15 7.01 -0.54 -6.39
C GLY A 15 7.94 -0.31 -5.20
N PRO A 16 8.71 -1.33 -4.75
CA PRO A 16 9.67 -1.17 -3.65
C PRO A 16 10.70 -0.06 -3.90
N GLU A 17 11.24 0.05 -5.11
CA GLU A 17 12.23 1.09 -5.46
C GLU A 17 11.62 2.50 -5.39
N VAL A 18 10.42 2.69 -5.93
CA VAL A 18 9.72 3.98 -5.91
C VAL A 18 9.29 4.33 -4.48
N ALA A 19 8.76 3.37 -3.71
CA ALA A 19 8.40 3.57 -2.31
C ALA A 19 9.62 3.96 -1.45
N ALA A 20 10.76 3.30 -1.65
CA ALA A 20 12.02 3.64 -0.98
C ALA A 20 12.52 5.04 -1.38
N ALA A 21 12.38 5.44 -2.64
CA ALA A 21 12.71 6.80 -3.06
C ALA A 21 11.79 7.84 -2.40
N THR A 22 10.47 7.62 -2.39
CA THR A 22 9.50 8.52 -1.76
C THR A 22 9.74 8.68 -0.26
N THR A 23 9.95 7.57 0.46
CA THR A 23 10.20 7.61 1.92
C THR A 23 11.49 8.35 2.25
N ARG A 24 12.57 8.18 1.48
CA ARG A 24 13.81 8.97 1.63
C ARG A 24 13.59 10.47 1.45
N VAL A 25 12.81 10.88 0.45
CA VAL A 25 12.49 12.30 0.22
C VAL A 25 11.67 12.86 1.39
N LEU A 26 10.66 12.13 1.87
CA LEU A 26 9.84 12.56 3.00
C LEU A 26 10.63 12.65 4.30
N GLN A 27 11.58 11.73 4.51
CA GLN A 27 12.50 11.79 5.64
C GLN A 27 13.42 13.02 5.56
N ALA A 28 13.99 13.30 4.39
CA ALA A 28 14.85 14.48 4.18
C ALA A 28 14.08 15.81 4.33
N ALA A 29 12.76 15.79 4.05
CA ALA A 29 11.87 16.91 4.30
C ALA A 29 11.41 17.02 5.77
N GLU A 30 11.92 16.17 6.66
CA GLU A 30 11.55 16.12 8.08
C GLU A 30 10.04 15.99 8.33
N ALA A 31 9.34 15.29 7.42
CA ALA A 31 7.93 15.03 7.59
C ALA A 31 7.71 14.17 8.86
N PRO A 32 6.75 14.53 9.75
CA PRO A 32 6.55 13.82 11.03
C PRO A 32 5.77 12.51 10.80
N LEU A 33 6.42 11.55 10.14
CA LEU A 33 5.83 10.29 9.71
C LEU A 33 6.51 9.10 10.37
N ARG A 34 5.69 8.12 10.78
CA ARG A 34 6.15 6.79 11.20
C ARG A 34 5.52 5.74 10.29
N TRP A 35 6.37 4.99 9.61
CA TRP A 35 5.93 3.94 8.69
C TRP A 35 5.52 2.67 9.44
N VAL A 36 4.38 2.11 9.07
CA VAL A 36 3.89 0.80 9.49
C VAL A 36 3.82 -0.06 8.24
N GLU A 37 4.82 -0.92 8.04
CA GLU A 37 4.95 -1.69 6.80
C GLU A 37 4.00 -2.87 6.75
N HIS A 38 3.32 -3.02 5.61
CA HIS A 38 2.43 -4.13 5.29
C HIS A 38 2.60 -4.55 3.82
N HIS A 39 2.11 -5.73 3.48
CA HIS A 39 2.20 -6.28 2.13
C HIS A 39 0.83 -6.39 1.45
N ALA A 40 0.82 -6.19 0.13
CA ALA A 40 -0.29 -6.51 -0.74
C ALA A 40 0.24 -6.81 -2.15
N GLY A 41 -0.51 -7.54 -2.97
CA GLY A 41 -0.09 -7.93 -4.31
C GLY A 41 0.66 -9.26 -4.34
N VAL A 42 1.53 -9.40 -5.34
CA VAL A 42 2.35 -10.61 -5.53
C VAL A 42 3.30 -10.80 -4.35
N ALA A 43 3.90 -9.73 -3.84
CA ALA A 43 4.77 -9.80 -2.67
C ALA A 43 4.07 -10.41 -1.44
N ALA A 44 2.79 -10.09 -1.22
CA ALA A 44 2.00 -10.68 -0.14
C ALA A 44 1.62 -12.14 -0.43
N LEU A 45 1.30 -12.47 -1.68
CA LEU A 45 1.01 -13.84 -2.08
C LEU A 45 2.21 -14.77 -1.85
N GLU A 46 3.41 -14.31 -2.20
CA GLU A 46 4.65 -15.08 -2.05
C GLU A 46 5.06 -15.26 -0.59
N THR A 47 4.86 -14.24 0.25
CA THR A 47 5.32 -14.25 1.65
C THR A 47 4.28 -14.74 2.65
N LEU A 48 2.99 -14.52 2.38
CA LEU A 48 1.88 -14.75 3.31
C LEU A 48 0.81 -15.68 2.73
N GLY A 49 0.90 -16.07 1.46
CA GLY A 49 -0.10 -16.94 0.80
C GLY A 49 -1.40 -16.22 0.41
N GLU A 50 -1.52 -14.93 0.68
CA GLU A 50 -2.71 -14.12 0.39
C GLU A 50 -2.34 -12.84 -0.36
N VAL A 51 -3.11 -12.51 -1.40
CA VAL A 51 -2.86 -11.31 -2.23
C VAL A 51 -3.20 -10.01 -1.52
N LEU A 52 -4.14 -10.06 -0.56
CA LEU A 52 -4.54 -8.91 0.25
C LEU A 52 -4.87 -9.42 1.66
N PRO A 53 -3.86 -9.53 2.53
CA PRO A 53 -4.04 -9.97 3.91
C PRO A 53 -5.01 -9.04 4.66
N GLU A 54 -5.87 -9.62 5.51
CA GLU A 54 -6.81 -8.82 6.32
C GLU A 54 -6.08 -7.85 7.25
N ALA A 55 -4.94 -8.26 7.80
CA ALA A 55 -4.08 -7.40 8.63
C ALA A 55 -3.66 -6.11 7.91
N THR A 56 -3.47 -6.14 6.59
CA THR A 56 -3.15 -4.95 5.80
C THR A 56 -4.36 -4.00 5.72
N LEU A 57 -5.58 -4.53 5.59
CA LEU A 57 -6.79 -3.72 5.58
C LEU A 57 -7.09 -3.14 6.96
N ASP A 58 -6.90 -3.91 8.01
CA ASP A 58 -7.10 -3.47 9.39
C ASP A 58 -6.13 -2.34 9.76
N ALA A 59 -4.85 -2.46 9.39
CA ALA A 59 -3.89 -1.38 9.58
C ALA A 59 -4.30 -0.09 8.85
N VAL A 60 -4.82 -0.19 7.62
CA VAL A 60 -5.29 0.99 6.87
C VAL A 60 -6.53 1.60 7.51
N ARG A 61 -7.45 0.79 8.06
CA ARG A 61 -8.61 1.27 8.81
C ARG A 61 -8.21 1.94 10.12
N GLU A 62 -7.25 1.38 10.84
CA GLU A 62 -6.74 1.89 12.11
C GLU A 62 -6.06 3.26 11.93
N HIS A 63 -5.17 3.37 10.93
CA HIS A 63 -4.37 4.57 10.74
C HIS A 63 -5.01 5.60 9.79
N GLY A 64 -5.98 5.19 8.97
CA GLY A 64 -6.72 6.06 8.05
C GLY A 64 -5.92 6.57 6.84
N LEU A 65 -4.62 6.27 6.75
CA LEU A 65 -3.73 6.75 5.69
C LEU A 65 -2.76 5.65 5.25
N ALA A 66 -2.62 5.50 3.93
CA ALA A 66 -1.71 4.55 3.32
C ALA A 66 -0.94 5.15 2.14
N LEU A 67 0.36 4.88 2.07
CA LEU A 67 1.20 5.08 0.89
C LEU A 67 1.46 3.73 0.24
N LYS A 68 1.12 3.61 -1.04
CA LYS A 68 1.14 2.34 -1.77
C LYS A 68 1.89 2.47 -3.08
N GLY A 69 2.84 1.56 -3.33
CA GLY A 69 3.41 1.33 -4.64
C GLY A 69 2.48 0.56 -5.59
N PRO A 70 2.77 0.52 -6.90
CA PRO A 70 2.04 -0.31 -7.85
C PRO A 70 1.98 -1.77 -7.39
N CYS A 71 0.82 -2.43 -7.57
CA CYS A 71 0.71 -3.88 -7.40
C CYS A 71 0.31 -4.52 -8.73
N THR A 72 0.95 -5.63 -9.04
CA THR A 72 0.72 -6.42 -10.25
C THR A 72 -0.68 -7.03 -10.20
N THR A 73 -1.38 -6.98 -11.33
CA THR A 73 -2.63 -7.74 -11.53
C THR A 73 -2.43 -8.60 -12.78
N PRO A 74 -2.53 -9.93 -12.68
CA PRO A 74 -2.32 -10.80 -13.84
C PRO A 74 -3.44 -10.61 -14.87
N VAL A 75 -3.10 -10.72 -16.15
CA VAL A 75 -4.06 -10.58 -17.25
C VAL A 75 -4.67 -11.94 -17.59
N GLY A 76 -6.01 -12.02 -17.61
CA GLY A 76 -6.76 -13.17 -18.13
C GLY A 76 -6.94 -14.36 -17.19
N LYS A 77 -6.01 -14.64 -16.27
CA LYS A 77 -6.10 -15.71 -15.26
C LYS A 77 -5.40 -15.30 -13.96
N GLY A 78 -5.81 -15.85 -12.82
CA GLY A 78 -5.20 -15.58 -11.51
C GLY A 78 -6.13 -14.84 -10.56
N PHE A 79 -5.58 -13.92 -9.76
CA PHE A 79 -6.33 -13.18 -8.75
C PHE A 79 -6.95 -11.88 -9.26
N THR A 80 -7.99 -11.42 -8.58
CA THR A 80 -8.64 -10.15 -8.86
C THR A 80 -7.81 -8.98 -8.35
N SER A 81 -7.84 -7.84 -9.06
CA SER A 81 -6.95 -6.72 -8.77
C SER A 81 -6.99 -6.24 -7.31
N VAL A 82 -5.86 -6.33 -6.62
CA VAL A 82 -5.66 -5.79 -5.27
C VAL A 82 -5.99 -4.30 -5.21
N ASN A 83 -5.67 -3.55 -6.27
CA ASN A 83 -5.98 -2.12 -6.37
C ASN A 83 -7.50 -1.85 -6.32
N VAL A 84 -8.30 -2.70 -6.98
CA VAL A 84 -9.76 -2.60 -6.96
C VAL A 84 -10.32 -3.09 -5.63
N GLN A 85 -9.78 -4.19 -5.10
CA GLN A 85 -10.19 -4.73 -3.80
C GLN A 85 -9.99 -3.71 -2.68
N LEU A 86 -8.82 -3.09 -2.58
CA LEU A 86 -8.53 -2.03 -1.60
C LEU A 86 -9.57 -0.90 -1.67
N ARG A 87 -9.83 -0.38 -2.88
CA ARG A 87 -10.80 0.72 -3.06
C ARG A 87 -12.20 0.32 -2.61
N LYS A 88 -12.67 -0.85 -3.03
CA LYS A 88 -14.02 -1.34 -2.66
C LYS A 88 -14.14 -1.61 -1.16
N ARG A 89 -13.12 -2.24 -0.58
CA ARG A 89 -13.15 -2.69 0.82
C ARG A 89 -12.91 -1.58 1.84
N LEU A 90 -12.33 -0.47 1.42
CA LEU A 90 -12.10 0.73 2.20
C LEU A 90 -13.04 1.88 1.81
N ASP A 91 -14.03 1.62 0.96
CA ASP A 91 -15.00 2.60 0.45
C ASP A 91 -14.37 3.88 -0.16
N LEU A 92 -13.24 3.72 -0.86
CA LEU A 92 -12.52 4.81 -1.51
C LEU A 92 -13.14 5.11 -2.88
N TYR A 93 -14.32 5.75 -2.87
CA TYR A 93 -15.12 5.98 -4.07
C TYR A 93 -14.54 7.02 -5.04
N ALA A 94 -13.78 8.01 -4.54
CA ALA A 94 -13.21 9.09 -5.35
C ALA A 94 -11.76 8.79 -5.76
N ALA A 95 -11.48 8.85 -7.06
CA ALA A 95 -10.13 8.73 -7.62
C ALA A 95 -9.71 10.04 -8.30
N VAL A 96 -9.04 10.91 -7.54
CA VAL A 96 -8.56 12.22 -8.05
C VAL A 96 -7.24 12.05 -8.79
N ARG A 97 -7.14 12.58 -10.02
CA ARG A 97 -5.95 12.55 -10.89
C ARG A 97 -5.78 13.90 -11.59
N PRO A 98 -4.98 14.83 -11.03
CA PRO A 98 -4.75 16.15 -11.61
C PRO A 98 -3.88 16.08 -12.87
#